data_AF-A0AA91THK6-F1
#
_entry.id   AF-A0AA91THK6-F1
#
_cell.length_a   1.000
_cell.length_b   1.000
_cell.length_c   1.000
_cell.angle_alpha   90.00
_cell.angle_beta   90.00
_cell.angle_gamma   90.00
#
_symmetry.space_group_name_H-M   'P 1'
#
loop_
_entity.id
_entity.type
_entity.pdbx_description
1 polymer ?
#
loop_
_entity_poly.entity_id
_entity_poly.type
_entity_poly.pdbx_seq_one_letter_code
_entity_poly.pdbx_strand_id
1 'polypeptide(L)'
;MDYDKQPINVDEQVALLQNRGLVIEDIATAKLQLRNISYFRIASYLRYMEEDRQFHHYKLGSTFEQAIDLYLFDKELRQLIFKAIQALAATMSCCLLQF
;
A
#
# COMPACT_ATOMS: atom_id res chain seq x y z
N MET A 1 2.33 23.74 14.68
CA MET A 1 3.06 23.01 13.62
C MET A 1 2.36 23.34 12.32
N ASP A 2 2.94 24.21 11.51
CA ASP A 2 2.41 24.50 10.18
C ASP A 2 2.76 23.34 9.24
N TYR A 3 1.72 22.73 8.67
CA TYR A 3 1.86 21.67 7.67
C TYR A 3 1.87 22.29 6.28
N ASP A 4 3.00 22.85 5.89
CA ASP A 4 3.17 23.62 4.63
C ASP A 4 3.47 22.73 3.41
N LYS A 5 3.36 21.40 3.55
CA LYS A 5 3.59 20.46 2.46
C LYS A 5 2.36 20.40 1.57
N GLN A 6 2.45 21.04 0.41
CA GLN A 6 1.42 20.93 -0.61
C GLN A 6 1.28 19.47 -1.08
N PRO A 7 0.04 18.97 -1.25
CA PRO A 7 -0.19 17.65 -1.79
C PRO A 7 0.31 17.61 -3.23
N ILE A 8 1.24 16.69 -3.51
CA ILE A 8 1.73 16.46 -4.86
C ILE A 8 0.72 15.65 -5.68
N ASN A 9 0.55 16.00 -6.95
CA ASN A 9 -0.38 15.31 -7.85
C ASN A 9 0.17 13.94 -8.29
N VAL A 10 -0.63 13.16 -9.01
CA VAL A 10 -0.26 11.78 -9.39
C VAL A 10 0.95 11.74 -10.34
N ASP A 11 1.08 12.72 -11.24
CA ASP A 11 2.25 12.83 -12.13
C ASP A 11 3.52 13.11 -11.32
N GLU A 12 3.44 14.02 -10.36
CA GLU A 12 4.55 14.35 -9.44
C GLU A 12 4.91 13.16 -8.54
N GLN A 13 3.93 12.36 -8.11
CA GLN A 13 4.18 11.13 -7.35
C GLN A 13 4.97 10.12 -8.17
N VAL A 14 4.58 9.89 -9.44
CA VAL A 14 5.32 8.98 -10.33
C VAL A 14 6.75 9.49 -10.55
N ALA A 15 6.91 10.78 -10.84
CA ALA A 15 8.22 11.38 -11.04
C ALA A 15 9.10 11.27 -9.78
N LEU A 16 8.53 11.47 -8.59
CA LEU A 16 9.22 11.30 -7.31
C LEU A 16 9.72 9.87 -7.12
N LEU A 17 8.88 8.87 -7.42
CA LEU A 17 9.23 7.46 -7.27
C LEU A 17 10.34 7.07 -8.25
N GLN A 18 10.27 7.49 -9.51
CA GLN A 18 11.31 7.25 -10.50
C GLN A 18 12.63 7.94 -10.14
N ASN A 19 12.59 9.20 -9.68
CA ASN A 19 13.78 9.93 -9.22
C ASN A 19 14.48 9.25 -8.04
N ARG A 20 13.75 8.49 -7.22
CA ARG A 20 14.28 7.71 -6.10
C ARG A 20 14.80 6.33 -6.51
N GLY A 21 14.78 6.00 -7.80
CA GLY A 21 15.27 4.74 -8.34
C GLY A 21 14.24 3.62 -8.40
N LEU A 22 12.93 3.92 -8.23
CA LEU A 22 11.90 2.91 -8.43
C LEU A 22 11.69 2.68 -9.92
N VAL A 23 11.72 1.41 -10.33
CA VAL A 23 11.35 1.01 -11.69
C VAL A 23 9.83 1.02 -11.81
N ILE A 24 9.32 1.67 -12.85
CA ILE A 24 7.89 1.70 -13.18
C ILE A 24 7.78 1.32 -14.65
N GLU A 25 7.33 0.10 -14.93
CA GLU A 25 7.28 -0.41 -16.30
C GLU A 25 6.10 0.20 -17.08
N ASP A 26 4.92 0.23 -16.46
CA ASP A 26 3.72 0.84 -17.03
C ASP A 26 3.28 2.05 -16.21
N ILE A 27 3.69 3.23 -16.68
CA ILE A 27 3.34 4.52 -16.07
C ILE A 27 1.82 4.74 -16.06
N ALA A 28 1.08 4.33 -17.09
CA ALA A 28 -0.36 4.55 -17.16
C ALA A 28 -1.09 3.72 -16.08
N THR A 29 -0.70 2.45 -15.95
CA THR A 29 -1.20 1.57 -14.90
C THR A 29 -0.79 2.09 -13.51
N ALA A 30 0.46 2.52 -13.31
CA ALA A 30 0.91 3.06 -12.03
C ALA A 30 0.09 4.29 -11.59
N LYS A 31 -0.19 5.22 -12.51
CA LYS A 31 -1.05 6.38 -12.23
C LYS A 31 -2.47 5.95 -11.86
N LEU A 32 -3.05 4.97 -12.55
CA LEU A 32 -4.36 4.44 -12.22
C LEU A 32 -4.38 3.83 -10.82
N GLN A 33 -3.37 3.03 -10.46
CA GLN A 33 -3.24 2.42 -9.14
C GLN A 33 -3.07 3.48 -8.03
N LEU A 34 -2.23 4.49 -8.25
CA LEU A 34 -2.05 5.61 -7.31
C LEU A 34 -3.34 6.38 -7.06
N ARG A 35 -4.18 6.57 -8.09
CA ARG A 35 -5.51 7.18 -7.96
C ARG A 35 -6.48 6.31 -7.15
N ASN A 36 -6.44 4.99 -7.35
CA ASN A 36 -7.40 4.07 -6.73
C ASN A 36 -7.04 3.70 -5.29
N ILE A 37 -5.76 3.46 -5.00
CA ILE A 37 -5.28 2.94 -3.71
C ILE A 37 -4.83 4.08 -2.78
N SER A 38 -4.45 5.24 -3.34
CA SER A 38 -3.70 6.34 -2.71
C SER A 38 -2.22 6.02 -2.50
N TYR A 39 -1.38 7.00 -2.85
CA TYR A 39 0.07 6.99 -2.61
C TYR A 39 0.42 6.63 -1.16
N PHE A 40 -0.31 7.17 -0.18
CA PHE A 40 0.02 6.95 1.23
C PHE A 40 -0.06 5.47 1.63
N ARG A 41 -1.04 4.73 1.08
CA ARG A 41 -1.15 3.29 1.33
C ARG A 41 -0.02 2.53 0.65
N ILE A 42 0.31 2.86 -0.59
CA ILE A 42 1.39 2.18 -1.32
C ILE A 42 2.77 2.50 -0.69
N ALA A 43 2.96 3.72 -0.19
CA ALA A 43 4.20 4.19 0.42
C ALA A 43 4.66 3.32 1.61
N SER A 44 3.74 2.76 2.40
CA SER A 44 4.12 1.85 3.48
C SER A 44 4.76 0.56 2.98
N TYR A 45 4.36 0.07 1.80
CA TYR A 45 4.92 -1.14 1.20
C TYR A 45 6.24 -0.85 0.48
N LEU A 46 6.34 0.31 -0.16
CA LEU A 46 7.58 0.82 -0.75
C LEU A 46 8.72 0.95 0.29
N ARG A 47 8.38 1.22 1.56
CA ARG A 47 9.35 1.33 2.67
C ARG A 47 10.24 0.09 2.82
N TYR A 48 9.74 -1.10 2.49
CA TYR A 48 10.51 -2.36 2.58
C TYR A 48 11.53 -2.51 1.44
N MET A 49 11.35 -1.74 0.37
CA MET A 49 12.16 -1.74 -0.84
C MET A 49 13.22 -0.63 -0.82
N GLU A 50 13.20 0.25 0.18
CA GLU A 50 14.23 1.27 0.38
C GLU A 50 15.56 0.63 0.76
N GLU A 51 16.63 1.07 0.10
CA GLU A 51 18.02 0.80 0.48
C GLU A 51 18.46 1.77 1.59
N ASP A 52 18.13 3.05 1.43
CA ASP A 52 18.42 4.10 2.38
C ASP A 52 17.13 4.76 2.90
N ARG A 53 16.93 4.70 4.21
CA ARG A 53 15.74 5.25 4.88
C ARG A 53 15.79 6.77 5.10
N GLN A 54 16.96 7.39 4.95
CA GLN A 54 17.17 8.83 5.08
C GLN A 54 16.84 9.55 3.77
N PHE A 55 17.32 9.03 2.63
CA PHE A 55 17.08 9.63 1.31
C PHE A 55 15.94 8.97 0.54
N HIS A 56 15.37 7.87 1.05
CA HIS A 56 14.28 7.11 0.44
C HIS A 56 14.63 6.53 -0.94
N HIS A 57 15.91 6.22 -1.18
CA HIS A 57 16.33 5.54 -2.40
C HIS A 57 15.95 4.08 -2.36
N TYR A 58 15.46 3.55 -3.48
CA TYR A 58 15.05 2.17 -3.61
C TYR A 58 16.23 1.27 -4.01
N LYS A 59 16.20 0.01 -3.58
CA LYS A 59 17.18 -1.00 -3.98
C LYS A 59 17.11 -1.21 -5.49
N LEU A 60 18.25 -1.51 -6.11
CA LEU A 60 18.33 -1.81 -7.53
C LEU A 60 17.33 -2.90 -7.95
N GLY A 61 16.55 -2.62 -8.99
CA GLY A 61 15.53 -3.55 -9.51
C GLY A 61 14.22 -3.58 -8.71
N SER A 62 14.04 -2.71 -7.70
CA SER A 62 12.74 -2.54 -7.05
C SER A 62 11.74 -1.95 -8.02
N THR A 63 10.59 -2.60 -8.17
CA THR A 63 9.52 -2.17 -9.08
C THR A 63 8.29 -1.68 -8.32
N PHE A 64 7.50 -0.82 -8.96
CA PHE A 64 6.22 -0.38 -8.42
C PHE A 64 5.23 -1.55 -8.33
N GLU A 65 5.27 -2.44 -9.31
CA GLU A 65 4.45 -3.64 -9.42
C GLU A 65 4.65 -4.55 -8.20
N GLN A 66 5.90 -4.77 -7.76
CA GLN A 66 6.19 -5.50 -6.52
C GLN A 66 5.54 -4.87 -5.28
N ALA A 67 5.51 -3.54 -5.19
CA ALA A 67 4.85 -2.86 -4.08
C ALA A 67 3.32 -3.03 -4.12
N ILE A 68 2.75 -3.05 -5.33
CA ILE A 68 1.32 -3.32 -5.55
C ILE A 68 0.99 -4.77 -5.18
N ASP A 69 1.79 -5.74 -5.61
CA ASP A 69 1.59 -7.15 -5.29
C ASP A 69 1.62 -7.38 -3.78
N LEU A 70 2.57 -6.75 -3.08
CA LEU A 70 2.64 -6.82 -1.62
C LEU A 70 1.41 -6.20 -0.94
N TYR A 71 0.91 -5.08 -1.46
CA TYR A 71 -0.35 -4.47 -1.00
C TYR A 71 -1.55 -5.39 -1.20
N LEU A 72 -1.67 -5.99 -2.39
CA LEU A 72 -2.79 -6.88 -2.73
C LEU A 72 -2.78 -8.13 -1.84
N PHE A 73 -1.60 -8.73 -1.64
CA PHE A 73 -1.43 -9.85 -0.72
C PHE A 73 -1.89 -9.51 0.70
N ASP A 74 -1.42 -8.39 1.27
CA ASP A 74 -1.80 -7.97 2.62
C ASP A 74 -3.30 -7.64 2.71
N LYS A 75 -3.88 -7.03 1.68
CA LYS A 75 -5.31 -6.77 1.59
C LYS A 75 -6.13 -8.07 1.62
N GLU A 76 -5.73 -9.07 0.85
CA GLU A 76 -6.40 -10.38 0.81
C GLU A 76 -6.25 -11.12 2.14
N LEU A 77 -5.05 -11.13 2.72
CA LEU A 77 -4.79 -11.72 4.03
C LEU A 77 -5.67 -11.08 5.11
N ARG A 78 -5.74 -9.75 5.13
CA ARG A 78 -6.58 -8.99 6.07
C ARG A 78 -8.06 -9.37 5.91
N GLN A 79 -8.55 -9.51 4.69
CA GLN A 79 -9.92 -9.96 4.43
C GLN A 79 -10.18 -11.37 4.96
N LEU A 80 -9.25 -12.31 4.77
CA LEU A 80 -9.38 -13.67 5.30
C LEU A 80 -9.41 -13.69 6.83
N ILE A 81 -8.53 -12.94 7.48
CA ILE A 81 -8.49 -12.82 8.94
C ILE A 81 -9.79 -12.22 9.47
N PHE A 82 -10.28 -11.13 8.87
CA PHE A 82 -11.56 -10.53 9.28
C PHE A 82 -12.74 -11.49 9.12
N LYS A 83 -12.80 -12.26 8.02
CA LYS A 83 -13.83 -13.28 7.83
C LYS A 83 -13.78 -14.34 8.93
N ALA A 84 -12.58 -14.81 9.30
CA ALA A 84 -12.41 -15.79 10.36
C ALA A 84 -12.87 -15.26 11.73
N ILE A 85 -12.46 -14.02 12.07
CA ILE A 85 -12.88 -13.36 13.31
C ILE A 85 -14.40 -13.16 13.34
N GLN A 86 -15.00 -12.73 12.23
CA GLN A 86 -16.45 -12.53 12.13
C GLN A 86 -17.23 -13.83 12.33
N ALA A 87 -16.74 -14.95 11.76
CA ALA A 87 -17.37 -16.27 11.95
C ALA A 87 -17.32 -16.72 13.41
N LEU A 88 -16.19 -16.52 14.09
CA LEU A 88 -16.05 -16.81 15.53
C LEU A 88 -17.04 -15.97 16.36
N ALA A 89 -17.07 -14.66 16.11
CA ALA A 89 -17.95 -13.74 16.82
C ALA A 89 -19.44 -14.08 16.62
N ALA A 90 -19.86 -14.38 15.38
CA ALA A 90 -21.24 -14.77 15.09
C ALA A 90 -21.65 -16.07 15.82
N THR A 91 -20.74 -17.04 15.88
CA THR A 91 -20.97 -18.30 16.62
C THR A 91 -21.17 -18.03 18.10
N MET A 92 -20.32 -17.20 18.71
CA MET A 92 -20.44 -16.82 20.12
C MET A 92 -21.75 -16.07 20.40
N SER A 93 -22.14 -15.11 19.56
CA SER A 93 -23.40 -14.38 19.71
C SER A 93 -24.62 -15.29 19.59
N CYS A 94 -24.60 -16.29 18.69
CA CYS A 94 -25.69 -17.24 18.57
C CYS A 94 -25.83 -18.12 19.83
N CYS A 95 -24.71 -18.62 20.37
CA CYS A 95 -24.73 -19.41 21.61
C CYS A 95 -25.23 -18.61 22.83
N LEU A 96 -24.93 -17.31 22.90
CA LEU A 96 -25.39 -16.46 24.01
C LEU A 96 -26.89 -16.11 23.95
N LEU A 97 -27.53 -16.24 22.79
CA LEU A 97 -28.97 -16.00 22.61
C LEU A 97 -29.83 -17.26 22.80
N GLN A 98 -29.21 -18.40 23.11
CA GLN A 98 -29.88 -19.67 23.41
C GLN A 98 -29.97 -19.97 24.92
N PHE A 99 -29.66 -18.99 25.77
CA PHE A 99 -29.87 -19.00 27.23
C PHE A 99 -30.72 -17.80 27.63
#